data_AF-A0A968RVM1-F1
#
_entry.id   AF-A0A968RVM1-F1
#
_cell.length_a   1.000
_cell.length_b   1.000
_cell.length_c   1.000
_cell.angle_alpha   90.00
_cell.angle_beta   90.00
_cell.angle_gamma   90.00
#
_symmetry.space_group_name_H-M   'P 1'
#
loop_
_entity.id
_entity.type
_entity.pdbx_description
1 polymer ?
#
loop_
_entity_poly.entity_id
_entity_poly.type
_entity_poly.pdbx_seq_one_letter_code
_entity_poly.pdbx_strand_id
1 'polypeptide(L)'
;MQQYCEELLKNKKGGIIAIEPSSGEILAMVSAPFYDPNLLVFNRERAEAYKQLNADEGHPFFNRAVMAKYPPGSLFKPIVALIALEEGATELQRTIGCAGGYFLNGRLGPGCHSHPTCTSIGMAIQHSCNAYFAHVFRNIVDIKDTRILLWG
;
A
#
# COMPACT_ATOMS: atom_id res chain seq x y z
N MET A 1 13.83 18.38 3.88
CA MET A 1 12.99 17.26 3.43
C MET A 1 11.54 17.67 3.24
N GLN A 2 10.86 18.18 4.27
CA GLN A 2 9.44 18.59 4.21
C GLN A 2 9.05 19.44 2.98
N GLN A 3 9.72 20.58 2.76
CA GLN A 3 9.43 21.48 1.63
C GLN A 3 9.53 20.78 0.27
N TYR A 4 10.50 19.88 0.10
CA TYR A 4 10.64 19.09 -1.13
C TYR A 4 9.46 18.14 -1.34
N CYS A 5 8.98 17.48 -0.29
CA CYS A 5 7.78 16.65 -0.36
C CYS A 5 6.51 17.45 -0.69
N GLU A 6 6.40 18.68 -0.19
CA GLU A 6 5.30 19.60 -0.54
C GLU A 6 5.35 20.00 -2.01
N GLU A 7 6.54 20.28 -2.55
CA GLU A 7 6.73 20.55 -3.97
C GLU A 7 6.32 19.39 -4.86
N LEU A 8 6.69 18.16 -4.49
CA LEU A 8 6.29 16.94 -5.20
C LEU A 8 4.77 16.73 -5.24
N LEU A 9 4.06 17.23 -4.22
CA LEU A 9 2.61 17.12 -4.10
C LEU A 9 1.83 18.36 -4.58
N LYS A 10 2.49 19.38 -5.13
CA LYS A 10 1.79 20.51 -5.76
C LYS A 10 0.85 20.00 -6.85
N ASN A 11 -0.40 20.44 -6.80
CA ASN A 11 -1.49 20.02 -7.70
C ASN A 11 -1.78 18.50 -7.70
N LYS A 12 -1.44 17.79 -6.62
CA LYS A 12 -1.74 16.37 -6.43
C LYS A 12 -2.57 16.15 -5.16
N LYS A 13 -3.24 15.00 -5.10
CA LYS A 13 -4.01 14.55 -3.93
C LYS A 13 -3.37 13.29 -3.39
N GLY A 14 -2.99 13.29 -2.11
CA GLY A 14 -2.31 12.16 -1.50
C GLY A 14 -1.56 12.53 -0.22
N GLY A 15 -0.69 11.64 0.23
CA GLY A 15 0.21 11.90 1.35
C GLY A 15 1.58 11.29 1.12
N ILE A 16 2.60 11.87 1.75
CA ILE A 16 3.97 11.37 1.79
C ILE A 16 4.39 11.29 3.25
N ILE A 17 4.99 10.17 3.63
CA ILE A 17 5.70 10.00 4.90
C ILE A 17 7.13 9.57 4.56
N ALA A 18 8.11 10.34 5.03
CA ALA A 18 9.50 9.94 5.04
C ALA A 18 9.89 9.63 6.49
N ILE A 19 10.37 8.41 6.73
CA ILE A 19 10.71 7.90 8.06
C ILE A 19 12.13 7.35 8.04
N GLU A 20 12.89 7.61 9.10
CA GLU A 20 14.14 6.90 9.39
C GLU A 20 13.80 5.55 10.02
N PRO A 21 14.00 4.41 9.34
CA PRO A 21 13.52 3.12 9.84
C PRO A 21 14.18 2.68 11.15
N SER A 22 15.43 3.09 11.39
CA SER A 22 16.18 2.66 12.57
C SER A 22 15.74 3.35 13.86
N SER A 23 15.32 4.61 13.79
CA SER A 23 14.89 5.42 14.94
C SER A 23 13.38 5.61 15.02
N GLY A 24 12.67 5.44 13.89
CA GLY A 24 11.26 5.81 13.75
C GLY A 24 11.03 7.31 13.57
N GLU A 25 12.08 8.12 13.43
CA GLU A 25 11.95 9.56 13.24
C GLU A 25 11.22 9.91 11.94
N ILE A 26 10.23 10.78 12.03
CA ILE A 26 9.50 11.29 10.87
C ILE A 26 10.24 12.50 10.31
N LEU A 27 10.93 12.30 9.18
CA LEU A 27 11.71 13.32 8.48
C LEU A 27 10.82 14.28 7.66
N ALA A 28 9.67 13.79 7.22
CA ALA A 28 8.63 14.59 6.56
C ALA A 28 7.26 13.90 6.64
N MET A 29 6.21 14.70 6.77
CA MET A 29 4.83 14.25 6.68
C MET A 29 4.02 15.31 5.93
N VAL A 30 3.57 14.98 4.73
CA VAL A 30 2.79 15.88 3.88
C VAL A 30 1.45 15.26 3.57
N SER A 31 0.39 16.06 3.66
CA SER A 31 -0.94 15.73 3.17
C SER A 31 -1.35 16.80 2.17
N ALA A 32 -1.71 16.39 0.96
CA ALA A 32 -2.13 17.28 -0.11
C ALA A 32 -3.55 16.98 -0.59
N PRO A 33 -4.36 17.99 -0.95
CA PRO A 33 -4.06 19.43 -0.89
C PRO A 33 -3.85 19.96 0.53
N PHE A 34 -3.02 20.98 0.67
CA PHE A 34 -2.72 21.68 1.93
C PHE A 34 -3.08 23.16 1.80
N TYR A 35 -3.10 23.87 2.93
CA TYR A 35 -3.40 25.30 3.01
C TYR A 35 -2.31 26.02 3.80
N ASP A 36 -2.17 27.34 3.61
CA ASP A 36 -1.30 28.17 4.44
C ASP A 36 -1.91 28.34 5.84
N PRO A 37 -1.27 27.84 6.92
CA PRO A 37 -1.79 27.98 8.28
C PRO A 37 -1.99 29.44 8.70
N ASN A 38 -1.27 30.38 8.10
CA ASN A 38 -1.42 31.81 8.37
C ASN A 38 -2.81 32.34 8.01
N LEU A 39 -3.59 31.64 7.17
CA LEU A 39 -4.98 31.99 6.87
C LEU A 39 -5.91 31.84 8.08
N LEU A 40 -5.53 31.04 9.08
CA LEU A 40 -6.36 30.72 10.24
C LEU A 40 -5.88 31.36 11.54
N VAL A 41 -4.86 32.22 11.48
CA VAL A 41 -4.44 33.04 12.63
C VAL A 41 -5.54 34.02 13.01
N PHE A 42 -5.47 34.57 14.22
CA PHE A 42 -6.50 35.45 14.75
C PHE A 42 -6.50 36.81 14.01
N ASN A 43 -7.33 36.94 12.99
CA ASN A 43 -7.56 38.16 12.20
C ASN A 43 -9.04 38.26 11.79
N ARG A 44 -9.40 39.32 11.06
CA ARG A 44 -10.79 39.59 10.64
C ARG A 44 -11.25 38.63 9.53
N GLU A 45 -10.31 38.15 8.71
CA GLU A 45 -10.54 37.34 7.52
C GLU A 45 -10.68 35.84 7.83
N ARG A 46 -10.27 35.41 9.03
CA ARG A 46 -10.24 34.00 9.47
C ARG A 46 -11.55 33.25 9.24
N ALA A 47 -12.68 33.88 9.57
CA ALA A 47 -13.99 33.23 9.46
C ALA A 47 -14.32 32.88 8.00
N GLU A 48 -14.00 33.78 7.08
CA GLU A 48 -14.23 33.58 5.65
C GLU A 48 -13.23 32.57 5.08
N ALA A 49 -11.94 32.68 5.44
CA ALA A 49 -10.93 31.70 5.03
C ALA A 49 -11.27 30.27 5.48
N TYR A 50 -11.74 30.10 6.73
CA TYR A 50 -12.20 28.81 7.22
C TYR A 50 -13.38 28.27 6.41
N LYS A 51 -14.37 29.11 6.11
CA LYS A 51 -15.55 28.72 5.32
C LYS A 51 -15.15 28.24 3.93
N GLN A 52 -14.21 28.94 3.28
CA GLN A 52 -13.68 28.55 1.97
C GLN A 52 -12.92 27.22 2.03
N LEU A 53 -11.99 27.07 2.97
CA LEU A 53 -11.20 25.84 3.15
C LEU A 53 -12.07 24.63 3.50
N ASN A 54 -13.15 24.83 4.26
CA ASN A 54 -14.08 23.76 4.62
C ASN A 54 -14.99 23.35 3.46
N ALA A 55 -15.30 24.27 2.54
CA ALA A 55 -16.08 23.99 1.35
C ALA A 55 -15.23 23.45 0.18
N ASP A 56 -13.91 23.49 0.29
CA ASP A 56 -12.97 23.01 -0.73
C ASP A 56 -13.12 21.48 -0.94
N GLU A 57 -13.37 21.07 -2.19
CA GLU A 57 -13.52 19.66 -2.60
C GLU A 57 -12.22 18.83 -2.42
N GLY A 58 -11.08 19.52 -2.34
CA GLY A 58 -9.79 18.98 -1.97
C GLY A 58 -9.71 18.53 -0.52
N HIS A 59 -10.66 18.93 0.34
CA HIS A 59 -10.67 18.65 1.78
C HIS A 59 -9.28 18.87 2.42
N PRO A 60 -8.78 20.12 2.46
CA PRO A 60 -7.43 20.42 2.92
C PRO A 60 -7.22 20.17 4.42
N PHE A 61 -8.29 20.09 5.21
CA PHE A 61 -8.23 19.68 6.62
C PHE A 61 -8.09 18.16 6.83
N PHE A 62 -8.34 17.36 5.80
CA PHE A 62 -8.23 15.91 5.91
C PHE A 62 -6.76 15.48 5.78
N ASN A 63 -6.18 14.98 6.88
CA ASN A 63 -4.81 14.50 6.88
C ASN A 63 -4.72 13.11 6.24
N ARG A 64 -4.37 13.08 4.95
CA ARG A 64 -4.29 11.85 4.15
C ARG A 64 -3.13 10.95 4.53
N ALA A 65 -2.07 11.49 5.14
CA ALA A 65 -0.91 10.70 5.52
C ALA A 65 -1.27 9.67 6.60
N VAL A 66 -2.22 9.99 7.48
CA VAL A 66 -2.58 9.14 8.63
C VAL A 66 -4.05 8.71 8.68
N MET A 67 -4.97 9.46 8.09
CA MET A 67 -6.41 9.18 8.19
C MET A 67 -6.98 8.46 6.96
N ALA A 68 -6.29 8.49 5.81
CA ALA A 68 -6.81 7.91 4.59
C ALA A 68 -6.71 6.38 4.60
N LYS A 69 -7.81 5.72 4.25
CA LYS A 69 -7.89 4.26 4.12
C LYS A 69 -7.88 3.91 2.64
N TYR A 70 -6.73 3.47 2.14
CA TYR A 70 -6.59 2.94 0.80
C TYR A 70 -6.36 1.43 0.87
N PRO A 71 -6.97 0.63 -0.04
CA PRO A 71 -6.54 -0.75 -0.20
C PRO A 71 -5.03 -0.77 -0.49
N PRO A 72 -4.21 -1.53 0.26
CA PRO A 72 -2.76 -1.49 0.12
C PRO A 72 -2.28 -2.01 -1.24
N GLY A 73 -3.12 -2.79 -1.92
CA GLY A 73 -2.82 -3.33 -3.24
C GLY A 73 -1.56 -4.19 -3.23
N SER A 74 -0.76 -4.08 -4.29
CA SER A 74 0.44 -4.90 -4.46
C SER A 74 1.56 -4.61 -3.45
N LEU A 75 1.49 -3.50 -2.70
CA LEU A 75 2.44 -3.22 -1.62
C LEU A 75 2.39 -4.25 -0.49
N PHE A 76 1.29 -5.01 -0.39
CA PHE A 76 1.13 -6.06 0.61
C PHE A 76 1.80 -7.39 0.22
N LYS A 77 2.18 -7.58 -1.05
CA LYS A 77 2.75 -8.82 -1.57
C LYS A 77 4.02 -9.29 -0.84
N PRO A 78 4.99 -8.41 -0.49
CA PRO A 78 6.16 -8.82 0.30
C PRO A 78 5.79 -9.41 1.68
N ILE A 79 4.73 -8.89 2.31
CA ILE A 79 4.25 -9.42 3.60
C ILE A 79 3.65 -10.80 3.39
N VAL A 80 2.81 -10.99 2.36
CA VAL A 80 2.26 -12.31 2.01
C VAL A 80 3.38 -13.30 1.67
N ALA A 81 4.42 -12.86 0.95
CA ALA A 81 5.59 -13.67 0.65
C ALA A 81 6.30 -14.13 1.93
N LEU A 82 6.54 -13.21 2.87
CA LEU A 82 7.19 -13.53 4.14
C LEU A 82 6.38 -14.54 4.95
N ILE A 83 5.06 -14.32 5.09
CA ILE A 83 4.16 -15.24 5.79
C ILE A 83 4.19 -16.61 5.12
N ALA A 84 4.13 -16.68 3.79
CA ALA A 84 4.15 -17.95 3.08
C ALA A 84 5.45 -18.72 3.27
N LEU A 85 6.59 -18.03 3.36
CA LEU A 85 7.88 -18.66 3.62
C LEU A 85 7.96 -19.18 5.07
N GLU A 86 7.52 -18.37 6.04
CA GLU A 86 7.49 -18.75 7.47
C GLU A 86 6.55 -19.94 7.72
N GLU A 87 5.38 -19.93 7.09
CA GLU A 87 4.42 -21.02 7.21
C GLU A 87 4.83 -22.26 6.39
N GLY A 88 5.88 -22.18 5.56
CA GLY A 88 6.25 -23.26 4.66
C GLY A 88 5.22 -23.51 3.54
N ALA A 89 4.37 -22.52 3.26
CA ALA A 89 3.38 -22.53 2.17
C ALA A 89 4.03 -22.38 0.78
N THR A 90 5.27 -21.90 0.74
CA THR A 90 6.08 -21.74 -0.46
C THR A 90 7.58 -21.76 -0.12
N GLU A 91 8.42 -21.73 -1.14
CA GLU A 91 9.87 -21.63 -1.05
C GLU A 91 10.40 -20.50 -1.95
N LEU A 92 11.63 -20.03 -1.71
CA LEU A 92 12.20 -18.87 -2.43
C LEU A 92 12.26 -19.06 -3.95
N GLN A 93 12.61 -20.26 -4.41
CA GLN A 93 12.77 -20.61 -5.83
C GLN A 93 11.55 -21.37 -6.38
N ARG A 94 10.36 -21.05 -5.88
CA ARG A 94 9.13 -21.64 -6.40
C ARG A 94 8.73 -20.95 -7.71
N THR A 95 8.63 -21.73 -8.78
CA THR A 95 8.04 -21.27 -10.05
C THR A 95 6.52 -21.47 -10.03
N ILE A 96 5.77 -20.41 -10.36
CA ILE A 96 4.30 -20.47 -10.54
C ILE A 96 3.96 -19.76 -11.85
N GLY A 97 3.22 -20.47 -12.71
CA GLY A 97 2.79 -19.95 -14.00
C GLY A 97 1.77 -18.82 -13.89
N CYS A 98 1.82 -17.88 -14.83
CA CYS A 98 0.85 -16.79 -14.97
C CYS A 98 0.31 -16.79 -16.40
N ALA A 99 -0.93 -17.24 -16.58
CA ALA A 99 -1.61 -17.22 -17.89
C ALA A 99 -2.39 -15.91 -18.09
N GLY A 100 -1.78 -14.77 -17.73
CA GLY A 100 -2.46 -13.47 -17.71
C GLY A 100 -3.40 -13.26 -16.51
N GLY A 101 -3.39 -14.16 -15.52
CA GLY A 101 -4.20 -14.04 -14.32
C GLY A 101 -4.30 -15.34 -13.53
N TYR A 102 -4.99 -15.26 -12.39
CA TYR A 102 -5.36 -16.42 -11.59
C TYR A 102 -6.74 -16.92 -12.02
N PHE A 103 -6.87 -18.22 -12.28
CA PHE A 103 -8.14 -18.82 -12.71
C PHE A 103 -8.62 -19.83 -11.66
N LEU A 104 -9.88 -19.70 -11.26
CA LEU A 104 -10.55 -20.65 -10.36
C LEU A 104 -11.78 -21.21 -11.07
N ASN A 105 -11.81 -22.52 -11.28
CA ASN A 105 -12.90 -23.23 -12.00
C ASN A 105 -13.21 -22.61 -13.37
N GLY A 106 -12.16 -22.24 -14.11
CA GLY A 106 -12.28 -21.62 -15.44
C GLY A 106 -12.69 -20.14 -15.43
N ARG A 107 -12.95 -19.53 -14.27
CA ARG A 107 -13.27 -18.10 -14.14
C ARG A 107 -12.02 -17.31 -13.77
N LEU A 108 -11.83 -16.19 -14.44
CA LEU A 108 -10.75 -15.25 -14.13
C LEU A 108 -11.03 -14.56 -12.79
N GLY A 109 -10.10 -14.71 -11.86
CA GLY A 109 -10.01 -13.92 -10.63
C GLY A 109 -9.15 -12.67 -10.87
N PRO A 110 -8.09 -12.43 -10.08
CA PRO A 110 -7.13 -11.36 -10.36
C PRO A 110 -6.43 -11.54 -11.73
N GLY A 111 -6.71 -10.62 -12.67
CA GLY A 111 -5.96 -10.50 -13.92
C GLY A 111 -4.53 -10.02 -13.69
N CYS A 112 -3.64 -10.25 -14.65
CA CYS A 112 -2.23 -9.87 -14.58
C CYS A 112 -1.78 -9.19 -15.87
N HIS A 113 -0.75 -8.36 -15.79
CA HIS A 113 -0.09 -7.78 -16.96
C HIS A 113 0.98 -8.73 -17.52
N SER A 114 1.50 -8.40 -18.70
CA SER A 114 2.54 -9.20 -19.36
C SER A 114 3.88 -9.10 -18.62
N HIS A 115 4.47 -10.25 -18.31
CA HIS A 115 5.80 -10.37 -17.71
C HIS A 115 6.36 -11.79 -17.99
N PRO A 116 7.68 -12.02 -17.86
CA PRO A 116 8.27 -13.36 -17.95
C PRO A 116 7.72 -14.31 -16.88
N THR A 117 7.80 -15.63 -17.11
CA THR A 117 7.41 -16.61 -16.08
C THR A 117 8.23 -16.36 -14.81
N CYS A 118 7.54 -16.16 -13.69
CA CYS A 118 8.17 -15.92 -12.40
C CYS A 118 8.74 -17.23 -11.85
N THR A 119 10.06 -17.37 -11.91
CA THR A 119 10.76 -18.57 -11.43
C THR A 119 11.09 -18.54 -9.93
N SER A 120 10.86 -17.40 -9.28
CA SER A 120 11.11 -17.18 -7.86
C SER A 120 10.11 -16.18 -7.28
N ILE A 121 9.99 -16.18 -5.95
CA ILE A 121 9.14 -15.21 -5.25
C ILE A 121 9.65 -13.77 -5.41
N GLY A 122 10.97 -13.59 -5.50
CA GLY A 122 11.60 -12.31 -5.77
C GLY A 122 11.21 -11.76 -7.15
N MET A 123 11.20 -12.62 -8.18
CA MET A 123 10.75 -12.25 -9.52
C MET A 123 9.24 -11.92 -9.52
N ALA A 124 8.43 -12.65 -8.75
CA ALA A 124 7.01 -12.35 -8.60
C ALA A 124 6.75 -11.00 -7.93
N ILE A 125 7.57 -10.60 -6.94
CA ILE A 125 7.52 -9.27 -6.32
C ILE A 125 7.92 -8.20 -7.35
N GLN A 126 9.04 -8.41 -8.05
CA GLN A 126 9.56 -7.49 -9.06
C GLN A 126 8.53 -7.17 -10.15
N HIS A 127 7.86 -8.21 -10.66
CA HIS A 127 6.82 -8.07 -11.68
C HIS A 127 5.42 -7.90 -11.10
N SER A 128 5.27 -7.81 -9.78
CA SER A 128 3.96 -7.68 -9.13
C SER A 128 2.93 -8.70 -9.67
N CYS A 129 3.33 -9.97 -9.82
CA CYS A 129 2.52 -10.99 -10.49
C CYS A 129 1.27 -11.34 -9.66
N ASN A 130 0.08 -11.03 -10.16
CA ASN A 130 -1.17 -11.29 -9.45
C ASN A 130 -1.49 -12.79 -9.34
N ALA A 131 -1.21 -13.55 -10.39
CA ALA A 131 -1.45 -15.00 -10.39
C ALA A 131 -0.60 -15.71 -9.34
N TYR A 132 0.70 -15.39 -9.30
CA TYR A 132 1.65 -15.94 -8.33
C TYR A 132 1.18 -15.70 -6.90
N PHE A 133 0.84 -14.45 -6.56
CA PHE A 133 0.42 -14.12 -5.20
C PHE A 133 -0.96 -14.65 -4.83
N ALA A 134 -1.87 -14.86 -5.79
CA ALA A 134 -3.12 -15.56 -5.54
C ALA A 134 -2.89 -17.04 -5.20
N HIS A 135 -1.97 -17.72 -5.91
CA HIS A 135 -1.56 -19.08 -5.57
C HIS A 135 -0.86 -19.16 -4.22
N VAL A 136 0.07 -18.25 -3.92
CA VAL A 136 0.77 -18.20 -2.62
C VAL A 136 -0.22 -17.98 -1.49
N PHE A 137 -1.14 -17.03 -1.63
CA PHE A 137 -2.17 -16.80 -0.62
C PHE A 137 -3.06 -18.03 -0.42
N ARG A 138 -3.47 -18.68 -1.50
CA ARG A 138 -4.22 -19.93 -1.43
C ARG A 138 -3.43 -21.02 -0.70
N ASN A 139 -2.13 -21.18 -0.98
CA ASN A 139 -1.31 -22.16 -0.29
C ASN A 139 -1.27 -21.90 1.21
N ILE A 140 -1.18 -20.63 1.64
CA ILE A 140 -1.27 -20.27 3.07
C ILE A 140 -2.60 -20.75 3.66
N VAL A 141 -3.73 -20.49 2.99
CA VAL A 141 -5.06 -20.89 3.47
C VAL A 141 -5.25 -22.41 3.45
N ASP A 142 -4.70 -23.09 2.45
CA ASP A 142 -4.85 -24.53 2.25
C ASP A 142 -3.90 -25.36 3.15
N ILE A 143 -2.98 -24.74 3.90
CA ILE A 143 -2.24 -25.42 4.97
C ILE A 143 -3.27 -25.85 6.03
N LYS A 144 -3.68 -27.11 5.94
CA LYS A 144 -4.52 -27.76 6.95
C LYS A 144 -3.81 -27.72 8.30
N ASP A 145 -4.41 -27.01 9.25
CA ASP A 145 -4.70 -27.45 10.63
C ASP A 145 -3.81 -28.58 11.19
N THR A 146 -2.49 -28.40 11.15
CA THR A 146 -1.51 -29.35 11.70
C THR A 146 -0.64 -28.70 12.79
N ARG A 147 -0.79 -27.39 13.02
CA ARG A 147 -0.03 -26.62 14.02
C ARG A 147 -0.86 -26.08 15.20
N ILE A 148 -2.19 -26.17 15.18
CA ILE A 148 -3.02 -25.80 16.35
C ILE A 148 -2.71 -26.69 17.57
N LEU A 149 -2.04 -27.84 17.38
CA LEU A 149 -1.60 -28.73 18.47
C LEU A 149 -0.23 -28.40 19.07
N LEU A 150 0.50 -27.40 18.58
CA LEU A 150 1.85 -27.05 19.09
C LEU A 150 1.89 -25.78 19.96
N TRP A 151 0.75 -25.10 20.10
CA TRP A 151 0.56 -23.95 20.97
C TRP A 151 -0.64 -24.10 21.91
N GLY A 152 -1.07 -25.35 22.15
CA GLY A 152 -2.07 -25.74 23.14
C GLY A 152 -1.43 -26.43 24.34
#